data_AF-A0A9X5E3H9-F1
#
_entry.id   AF-A0A9X5E3H9-F1
#
_cell.length_a   1.000
_cell.length_b   1.000
_cell.length_c   1.000
_cell.angle_alpha   90.00
_cell.angle_beta   90.00
_cell.angle_gamma   90.00
#
_symmetry.space_group_name_H-M   'P 1'
#
loop_
_entity.id
_entity.type
_entity.pdbx_description
1 polymer ?
#
loop_
_entity_poly.entity_id
_entity_poly.type
_entity_poly.pdbx_seq_one_letter_code
_entity_poly.pdbx_strand_id
1 'polypeptide(L)'
;MVKQLVWGVAALALFSGGGSTSAIAQIEQHYVEVGEGARGMPVYLDLRSVRGTNFRLIQQFGDGVGITDIAAYCPQKRLFVERVGVYSSTGEVVAEHTERTEGEFIPGSPAVNAFNVVCNGGGLR
;
A
#
# COMPACT_ATOMS: atom_id res chain seq x y z
N MET A 1 -74.96 17.24 -5.70
CA MET A 1 -74.66 17.29 -4.25
C MET A 1 -73.62 16.22 -3.94
N VAL A 2 -72.45 16.62 -3.38
CA VAL A 2 -71.71 15.97 -2.25
C VAL A 2 -71.42 14.45 -2.39
N LYS A 3 -70.24 13.83 -2.23
CA LYS A 3 -68.89 14.11 -1.70
C LYS A 3 -68.03 12.87 -2.06
N GLN A 4 -66.76 13.07 -2.44
CA GLN A 4 -65.55 12.32 -2.00
C GLN A 4 -65.48 10.78 -2.25
N LEU A 5 -64.35 10.05 -2.20
CA LEU A 5 -63.07 10.20 -1.51
C LEU A 5 -62.04 9.28 -2.21
N VAL A 6 -60.80 9.74 -2.35
CA VAL A 6 -59.64 9.01 -2.93
C VAL A 6 -59.08 8.00 -1.93
N TRP A 7 -58.98 6.72 -2.30
CA TRP A 7 -58.07 5.71 -1.70
C TRP A 7 -57.66 4.77 -2.84
N GLY A 8 -56.48 4.90 -3.45
CA GLY A 8 -55.22 4.41 -2.90
C GLY A 8 -54.79 3.15 -3.66
N VAL A 9 -54.25 3.30 -4.88
CA VAL A 9 -53.67 2.19 -5.64
C VAL A 9 -52.26 1.95 -5.09
N ALA A 10 -52.10 0.94 -4.23
CA ALA A 10 -50.79 0.45 -3.83
C ALA A 10 -50.21 -0.39 -4.98
N ALA A 11 -49.56 0.27 -5.94
CA ALA A 11 -48.72 -0.41 -6.91
C ALA A 11 -47.39 -0.77 -6.24
N LEU A 12 -47.24 -2.05 -5.86
CA LEU A 12 -45.98 -2.60 -5.36
C LEU A 12 -45.00 -2.70 -6.54
N ALA A 13 -44.19 -1.66 -6.76
CA ALA A 13 -43.10 -1.70 -7.72
C ALA A 13 -41.99 -2.61 -7.16
N LEU A 14 -41.94 -3.85 -7.65
CA LEU A 14 -40.84 -4.78 -7.41
C LEU A 14 -39.57 -4.22 -8.06
N PHE A 15 -38.76 -3.53 -7.26
CA PHE A 15 -37.38 -3.18 -7.61
C PHE A 15 -36.56 -4.48 -7.70
N SER A 16 -36.46 -5.05 -8.89
CA SER A 16 -35.44 -6.05 -9.22
C SER A 16 -34.09 -5.33 -9.41
N GLY A 17 -33.55 -4.83 -8.30
CA GLY A 17 -32.17 -4.37 -8.20
C GLY A 17 -31.24 -5.58 -8.14
N GLY A 18 -31.02 -6.23 -9.29
CA GLY A 18 -29.97 -7.22 -9.49
C GLY A 18 -28.61 -6.54 -9.58
N GLY A 19 -28.24 -5.78 -8.54
CA GLY A 19 -26.87 -5.32 -8.34
C GLY A 19 -26.16 -6.37 -7.52
N SER A 20 -25.48 -7.30 -8.18
CA SER A 20 -24.41 -8.05 -7.53
C SER A 20 -23.30 -7.06 -7.22
N THR A 21 -23.45 -6.29 -6.13
CA THR A 21 -22.30 -5.72 -5.44
C THR A 21 -21.53 -6.91 -4.92
N SER A 22 -20.57 -7.36 -5.70
CA SER A 22 -19.43 -8.10 -5.18
C SER A 22 -18.86 -7.20 -4.09
N ALA A 23 -19.23 -7.48 -2.84
CA ALA A 23 -18.50 -6.96 -1.70
C ALA A 23 -17.11 -7.58 -1.83
N ILE A 24 -16.21 -6.88 -2.51
CA ILE A 24 -14.79 -7.18 -2.48
C ILE A 24 -14.43 -7.00 -1.02
N ALA A 25 -14.32 -8.13 -0.31
CA ALA A 25 -13.82 -8.14 1.04
C ALA A 25 -12.52 -7.34 1.03
N GLN A 26 -12.50 -6.18 1.70
CA GLN A 26 -11.29 -5.41 1.91
C GLN A 26 -10.43 -6.25 2.85
N ILE A 27 -9.67 -7.19 2.28
CA ILE A 27 -8.50 -7.72 2.94
C ILE A 27 -7.58 -6.51 3.04
N GLU A 28 -7.48 -5.91 4.23
CA GLU A 28 -6.50 -4.88 4.51
C GLU A 28 -5.10 -5.50 4.35
N GLN A 29 -4.62 -5.59 3.11
CA GLN A 29 -3.26 -6.03 2.82
C GLN A 29 -2.32 -4.90 3.25
N HIS A 30 -1.78 -5.02 4.45
CA HIS A 30 -0.85 -4.04 5.02
C HIS A 30 0.51 -4.03 4.31
N TYR A 31 0.81 -5.10 3.57
CA TYR A 31 2.07 -5.31 2.91
C TYR A 31 1.84 -5.70 1.45
N VAL A 32 2.62 -5.12 0.56
CA VAL A 32 2.66 -5.49 -0.86
C VAL A 32 4.06 -5.96 -1.19
N GLU A 33 4.20 -7.17 -1.73
CA GLU A 33 5.50 -7.63 -2.23
C GLU A 33 5.89 -6.81 -3.45
N VAL A 34 7.08 -6.22 -3.42
CA VAL A 34 7.59 -5.33 -4.49
C VAL A 34 8.80 -5.93 -5.20
N GLY A 35 9.18 -7.16 -4.87
CA GLY A 35 10.24 -7.92 -5.52
C GLY A 35 11.12 -8.64 -4.50
N GLU A 36 12.28 -9.07 -4.96
CA GLU A 36 13.26 -9.78 -4.13
C GLU A 36 14.51 -8.91 -3.94
N GLY A 37 15.10 -8.97 -2.74
CA GLY A 37 16.40 -8.36 -2.48
C GLY A 37 17.51 -9.41 -2.48
N ALA A 38 18.52 -9.21 -1.64
CA ALA A 38 19.65 -10.14 -1.59
C ALA A 38 19.21 -11.58 -1.26
N ARG A 39 19.79 -12.55 -1.96
CA ARG A 39 19.55 -14.00 -1.77
C ARG A 39 18.11 -14.47 -2.05
N GLY A 40 17.36 -13.72 -2.85
CA GLY A 40 15.98 -14.07 -3.22
C GLY A 40 14.95 -13.85 -2.11
N MET A 41 15.33 -13.12 -1.05
CA MET A 41 14.40 -12.82 0.05
C MET A 41 13.40 -11.74 -0.38
N PRO A 42 12.09 -11.96 -0.19
CA PRO A 42 11.06 -11.01 -0.61
C PRO A 42 11.19 -9.70 0.15
N VAL A 43 10.91 -8.61 -0.55
CA VAL A 43 10.88 -7.24 -0.04
C VAL A 43 9.44 -6.74 -0.12
N TYR A 44 8.94 -6.24 1.00
CA TYR A 44 7.58 -5.77 1.15
C TYR A 44 7.53 -4.26 1.33
N LEU A 45 6.61 -3.60 0.65
CA LEU A 45 6.19 -2.24 0.95
C LEU A 45 5.14 -2.28 2.08
N ASP A 46 5.39 -1.56 3.17
CA ASP A 46 4.41 -1.35 4.23
C ASP A 46 3.45 -0.22 3.86
N LEU A 47 2.22 -0.55 3.47
CA LEU A 47 1.20 0.43 3.07
C LEU A 47 0.79 1.35 4.22
N ARG A 48 0.91 0.92 5.49
CA ARG A 48 0.57 1.77 6.65
C ARG A 48 1.61 2.87 6.87
N SER A 49 2.85 2.64 6.46
CA SER A 49 3.95 3.60 6.54
C SER A 49 3.84 4.76 5.54
N VAL A 50 3.00 4.61 4.51
CA VAL A 50 2.93 5.60 3.42
C VAL A 50 2.39 6.93 3.94
N ARG A 51 3.19 8.00 3.77
CA ARG A 51 2.87 9.38 4.16
C ARG A 51 3.30 10.32 3.03
N GLY A 52 2.35 10.70 2.19
CA GLY A 52 2.66 11.38 0.93
C GLY A 52 3.43 10.44 0.01
N THR A 53 4.68 10.79 -0.30
CA THR A 53 5.60 9.99 -1.13
C THR A 53 6.70 9.31 -0.30
N ASN A 54 6.61 9.37 1.03
CA ASN A 54 7.48 8.64 1.93
C ASN A 54 6.89 7.27 2.24
N PHE A 55 7.72 6.24 2.28
CA PHE A 55 7.29 4.87 2.53
C PHE A 55 8.42 4.00 3.09
N ARG A 56 8.05 2.83 3.62
CA ARG A 56 8.95 1.87 4.23
C ARG A 56 8.97 0.56 3.45
N LEU A 57 10.17 0.07 3.22
CA LEU A 57 10.42 -1.31 2.79
C LEU A 57 10.84 -2.17 3.97
N ILE A 58 10.39 -3.42 3.94
CA ILE A 58 10.65 -4.43 4.96
C ILE A 58 11.19 -5.67 4.25
N GLN A 59 12.28 -6.21 4.75
CA GLN A 59 12.87 -7.45 4.27
C GLN A 59 13.30 -8.31 5.45
N GLN A 60 13.09 -9.62 5.39
CA GLN A 60 13.66 -10.53 6.39
C GLN A 60 15.20 -10.59 6.24
N PHE A 61 15.91 -10.46 7.36
CA PHE A 61 17.37 -10.51 7.39
C PHE A 61 17.85 -11.47 8.49
N GLY A 62 18.16 -12.71 8.11
CA GLY A 62 18.47 -13.76 9.07
C GLY A 62 17.24 -14.08 9.94
N ASP A 63 17.41 -14.06 11.26
CA ASP A 63 16.32 -14.14 12.24
C ASP A 63 15.65 -12.79 12.51
N GLY A 64 16.20 -11.70 11.95
CA GLY A 64 15.73 -10.33 12.14
C GLY A 64 15.00 -9.74 10.94
N VAL A 65 14.83 -8.42 10.97
CA VAL A 65 14.17 -7.63 9.93
C VAL A 65 15.02 -6.43 9.53
N GLY A 66 15.22 -6.27 8.23
CA GLY A 66 15.73 -5.06 7.60
C GLY A 66 14.59 -4.10 7.30
N ILE A 67 14.77 -2.83 7.66
CA ILE A 67 13.85 -1.74 7.40
C ILE A 67 14.57 -0.66 6.61
N THR A 68 13.95 -0.18 5.53
CA THR A 68 14.45 0.95 4.75
C THR A 68 13.36 1.99 4.59
N ASP A 69 13.59 3.19 5.12
CA ASP A 69 12.69 4.33 4.91
C ASP A 69 13.16 5.14 3.70
N ILE A 70 12.20 5.45 2.83
CA ILE A 70 12.46 6.03 1.52
C ILE A 70 11.56 7.26 1.34
N ALA A 71 12.15 8.36 0.90
CA ALA A 71 11.44 9.52 0.38
C ALA A 71 11.52 9.53 -1.14
N ALA A 72 10.36 9.48 -1.82
CA ALA A 72 10.31 9.60 -3.26
C ALA A 72 10.00 11.03 -3.71
N TYR A 73 10.65 11.45 -4.80
CA TYR A 73 10.25 12.64 -5.55
C TYR A 73 9.67 12.20 -6.90
N CYS A 74 8.36 11.98 -6.92
CA CYS A 74 7.66 11.36 -8.05
C CYS A 74 7.88 12.05 -9.41
N PRO A 75 7.82 13.40 -9.53
CA PRO A 75 7.95 14.06 -10.83
C PRO A 75 9.31 13.88 -11.49
N GLN A 76 10.38 13.67 -10.70
CA GLN A 76 11.74 13.51 -11.22
C GLN A 76 12.22 12.06 -11.20
N LYS A 77 11.39 11.11 -10.76
CA LYS A 77 11.78 9.69 -10.57
C LYS A 77 13.04 9.55 -9.72
N ARG A 78 13.06 10.22 -8.56
CA ARG A 78 14.19 10.17 -7.61
C ARG A 78 13.78 9.51 -6.32
N LEU A 79 14.70 8.77 -5.73
CA LEU A 79 14.55 8.06 -4.48
C LEU A 79 15.64 8.51 -3.52
N PHE A 80 15.26 8.80 -2.28
CA PHE A 80 16.20 9.11 -1.22
C PHE A 80 16.00 8.10 -0.11
N VAL A 81 17.06 7.39 0.25
CA VAL A 81 17.08 6.54 1.43
C VAL A 81 17.32 7.46 2.61
N GLU A 82 16.35 7.54 3.52
CA GLU A 82 16.46 8.34 4.75
C GLU A 82 17.04 7.53 5.89
N ARG A 83 16.73 6.23 5.91
CA ARG A 83 17.13 5.34 7.01
C ARG A 83 17.24 3.90 6.54
N VAL A 84 18.26 3.21 7.01
CA VAL A 84 18.42 1.76 6.90
C VAL A 84 18.66 1.22 8.30
N GLY A 85 17.84 0.29 8.75
CA GLY A 85 17.98 -0.35 10.05
C GLY A 85 17.87 -1.87 9.93
N VAL A 86 18.64 -2.59 10.74
CA VAL A 86 18.51 -4.04 10.94
C VAL A 86 18.18 -4.26 12.40
N TYR A 87 17.11 -5.01 12.63
CA TYR A 87 16.58 -5.32 13.95
C TYR A 87 16.61 -6.82 14.17
N SER A 88 16.97 -7.25 15.38
CA SER A 88 16.91 -8.66 15.77
C SER A 88 15.46 -9.15 15.89
N SER A 89 15.29 -10.47 16.06
CA SER A 89 14.00 -11.08 16.38
C SER A 89 13.35 -10.54 17.67
N THR A 90 14.14 -9.99 18.60
CA THR A 90 13.66 -9.35 19.84
C THR A 90 13.33 -7.86 19.67
N GLY A 91 13.57 -7.29 18.48
CA GLY A 91 13.34 -5.88 18.17
C GLY A 91 14.50 -4.95 18.55
N GLU A 92 15.64 -5.49 18.99
CA GLU A 92 16.83 -4.70 19.28
C GLU A 92 17.50 -4.21 17.99
N VAL A 93 18.04 -2.99 18.00
CA VAL A 93 18.78 -2.44 16.87
C VAL A 93 20.14 -3.14 16.78
N VAL A 94 20.38 -3.85 15.68
CA VAL A 94 21.67 -4.48 15.37
C VAL A 94 22.57 -3.50 14.63
N ALA A 95 22.01 -2.77 13.67
CA ALA A 95 22.68 -1.72 12.93
C ALA A 95 21.66 -0.67 12.46
N GLU A 96 22.03 0.60 12.47
CA GLU A 96 21.20 1.67 11.91
C GLU A 96 22.07 2.74 11.26
N HIS A 97 21.61 3.25 10.13
CA HIS A 97 22.20 4.36 9.42
C HIS A 97 21.09 5.32 8.98
N THR A 98 21.22 6.60 9.30
CA THR A 98 20.19 7.63 9.11
C THR A 98 20.63 8.75 8.18
N GLU A 99 21.76 8.59 7.47
CA GLU A 99 22.21 9.60 6.53
C GLU A 99 21.37 9.54 5.25
N ARG A 100 20.80 10.68 4.88
CA ARG A 100 20.04 10.80 3.65
C ARG A 100 20.97 10.63 2.45
N THR A 101 20.72 9.60 1.66
CA THR A 101 21.46 9.33 0.44
C THR A 101 20.51 9.20 -0.74
N GLU A 102 20.88 9.75 -1.89
CA GLU A 102 20.12 9.51 -3.11
C GLU A 102 20.39 8.08 -3.58
N GLY A 103 19.32 7.30 -3.69
CA GLY A 103 19.38 5.94 -4.20
C GLY A 103 19.34 5.92 -5.72
N GLU A 104 20.00 4.93 -6.31
CA GLU A 104 19.94 4.73 -7.75
C GLU A 104 18.54 4.27 -8.19
N PHE A 105 18.01 4.88 -9.26
CA PHE A 105 16.73 4.48 -9.83
C PHE A 105 16.92 3.30 -10.79
N ILE A 106 17.08 2.10 -10.24
CA ILE A 106 17.30 0.87 -11.01
C ILE A 106 15.95 0.26 -11.40
N PRO A 107 15.59 0.20 -12.71
CA PRO A 107 14.32 -0.41 -13.15
C PRO A 107 14.19 -1.86 -12.67
N GLY A 108 13.00 -2.21 -12.18
CA GLY A 108 12.71 -3.55 -11.66
C GLY A 108 13.24 -3.83 -10.25
N SER A 109 14.02 -2.92 -9.66
CA SER A 109 14.41 -3.04 -8.24
C SER A 109 13.19 -2.93 -7.31
N PRO A 110 13.22 -3.56 -6.13
CA PRO A 110 12.15 -3.43 -5.15
C PRO A 110 11.78 -1.98 -4.81
N ALA A 111 12.79 -1.10 -4.71
CA ALA A 111 12.58 0.31 -4.42
C ALA A 111 11.84 1.06 -5.55
N VAL A 112 12.17 0.76 -6.82
CA VAL A 112 11.47 1.34 -7.97
C VAL A 112 10.07 0.75 -8.15
N ASN A 113 9.86 -0.52 -7.83
CA ASN A 113 8.53 -1.12 -7.85
C ASN A 113 7.62 -0.51 -6.78
N ALA A 114 8.13 -0.32 -5.56
CA ALA A 114 7.44 0.41 -4.51
C ALA A 114 7.18 1.88 -4.86
N PHE A 115 8.15 2.55 -5.50
CA PHE A 115 7.94 3.87 -6.08
C PHE A 115 6.75 3.88 -7.04
N ASN A 116 6.63 2.91 -7.93
CA ASN A 116 5.52 2.85 -8.88
C ASN A 116 4.17 2.65 -8.18
N VAL A 117 4.14 1.85 -7.11
CA VAL A 117 2.95 1.70 -6.25
C VAL A 117 2.57 3.04 -5.63
N VAL A 118 3.51 3.74 -4.99
CA VAL A 118 3.24 4.98 -4.25
C VAL A 118 2.98 6.18 -5.17
N CYS A 119 3.81 6.38 -6.20
CA CYS A 119 3.78 7.56 -7.05
C CYS A 119 2.75 7.50 -8.19
N ASN A 120 2.40 6.31 -8.67
CA ASN A 120 1.45 6.16 -9.79
C ASN A 120 0.04 5.75 -9.32
N GLY A 121 -0.20 5.70 -8.00
CA GLY A 121 -1.48 5.29 -7.43
C GLY A 121 -1.76 3.78 -7.55
N GLY A 122 -0.69 2.97 -7.65
CA GLY A 122 -0.76 1.53 -7.90
C GLY A 122 -1.09 0.72 -6.65
N GLY A 123 -2.34 0.80 -6.18
CA GLY A 123 -2.96 -0.17 -5.26
C GLY A 123 -4.11 0.50 -4.51
N LEU A 124 -5.38 0.34 -4.86
CA LEU A 124 -6.12 -0.84 -5.29
C LEU A 124 -7.14 -0.43 -6.37
N ARG A 125 -7.22 -1.19 -7.46
CA ARG A 125 -8.45 -1.33 -8.25
C ARG A 125 -8.80 -2.80 -8.31
#